data_AF-A0A372MEI3-F1
#
_entry.id   AF-A0A372MEI3-F1
#
_cell.length_a   1.000
_cell.length_b   1.000
_cell.length_c   1.000
_cell.angle_alpha   90.00
_cell.angle_beta   90.00
_cell.angle_gamma   90.00
#
_symmetry.space_group_name_H-M   'P 1'
#
loop_
_entity.id
_entity.type
_entity.pdbx_description
1 polymer ?
#
loop_
_entity_poly.entity_id
_entity_poly.type
_entity_poly.pdbx_seq_one_letter_code
_entity_poly.pdbx_strand_id
1 'polypeptide(L)'
;MHIHVFDQRLAGYAYLIEKLAIVGIPNWHRSTVSTTGTQSIRIRDGYVDEVFRTQYWPGETLGDHLEFALKYDGVNLALLAKIFEKVPTEEITEYIRSKPTGKYTRRIWFFYEFLTDKRLPINDMTTGNYVDALESKDYYTVEKGERSPRHRIVNNLLGTRAFCPVVRKTKKLSELDSAALKKRCEEIVTAYPPGLLRRALSYLYNKETKSSFEIERVKSTSSRIETFIPQRSERKGTIMMVPLPSECRESKVRYPVPWGGKGGNAS
;
A
#
# COMPACT_ATOMS: atom_id res chain seq x y z
N MET A 1 13.03 45.31 9.76
CA MET A 1 12.35 44.28 8.95
C MET A 1 11.34 43.59 9.86
N HIS A 2 10.07 44.02 9.81
CA HIS A 2 9.03 43.50 10.69
C HIS A 2 8.69 42.07 10.30
N ILE A 3 9.02 41.11 11.17
CA ILE A 3 8.51 39.75 11.06
C ILE A 3 7.05 39.84 11.51
N HIS A 4 6.12 39.86 10.57
CA HIS A 4 4.73 39.53 10.87
C HIS A 4 4.72 38.08 11.35
N VAL A 5 4.74 37.89 12.67
CA VAL A 5 4.39 36.62 13.29
C VAL A 5 2.91 36.44 13.00
N PHE A 6 2.59 35.79 11.88
CA PHE A 6 1.25 35.26 11.69
C PHE A 6 1.04 34.26 12.82
N ASP A 7 0.11 34.59 13.70
CA ASP A 7 -0.30 33.77 14.84
C ASP A 7 -1.00 32.51 14.30
N GLN A 8 -0.16 31.55 13.90
CA GLN A 8 -0.54 30.28 13.30
C GLN A 8 -0.41 29.20 14.37
N ARG A 9 -1.53 28.58 14.70
CA ARG A 9 -1.60 27.47 15.66
C ARG A 9 -1.51 26.15 14.90
N LEU A 10 -0.74 25.19 15.40
CA LEU A 10 -0.67 23.86 14.79
C LEU A 10 -1.98 23.10 15.03
N ALA A 11 -2.40 22.33 14.04
CA ALA A 11 -3.62 21.51 14.11
C ALA A 11 -3.36 20.09 13.60
N GLY A 12 -4.27 19.17 13.93
CA GLY A 12 -4.15 17.78 13.48
C GLY A 12 -2.89 17.09 13.98
N TYR A 13 -2.25 16.32 13.09
CA TYR A 13 -1.00 15.64 13.41
C TYR A 13 0.14 16.59 13.73
N ALA A 14 0.17 17.79 13.15
CA ALA A 14 1.27 18.73 13.40
C ALA A 14 1.33 19.13 14.88
N TYR A 15 0.17 19.37 15.50
CA TYR A 15 0.05 19.61 16.94
C TYR A 15 0.41 18.39 17.76
N LEU A 16 -0.09 17.20 17.39
CA LEU A 16 0.15 15.97 18.15
C LEU A 16 1.63 15.56 18.13
N ILE A 17 2.30 15.73 16.99
CA ILE A 17 3.73 15.46 16.82
C ILE A 17 4.55 16.34 17.76
N GLU A 18 4.24 17.65 17.80
CA GLU A 18 4.96 18.59 18.67
C GLU A 18 4.66 18.34 20.15
N LYS A 19 3.37 18.28 20.53
CA LYS A 19 2.94 18.08 21.92
C LYS A 19 3.46 16.78 22.52
N LEU A 20 3.52 15.71 21.74
CA LEU A 20 4.00 14.40 22.19
C LEU A 20 5.50 14.19 21.90
N ALA A 21 6.21 15.18 21.33
CA ALA A 21 7.61 15.07 20.91
C ALA A 21 7.89 13.79 20.09
N ILE A 22 7.08 13.54 19.06
CA ILE A 22 7.27 12.42 18.13
C ILE A 22 8.26 12.87 17.04
N VAL A 23 9.29 12.07 16.78
CA VAL A 23 10.35 12.43 15.82
C VAL A 23 10.48 11.35 14.76
N GLY A 24 10.78 11.76 13.52
CA GLY A 24 11.19 10.85 12.45
C GLY A 24 10.06 10.19 11.66
N ILE A 25 8.79 10.54 11.91
CA ILE A 25 7.65 10.06 11.13
C ILE A 25 7.00 11.24 10.40
N PRO A 26 7.34 11.48 9.12
CA PRO A 26 6.69 12.52 8.35
C PRO A 26 5.26 12.11 8.00
N ASN A 27 4.38 13.10 7.88
CA ASN A 27 3.10 12.95 7.20
C ASN A 27 3.13 13.73 5.88
N TRP A 28 2.32 13.31 4.91
CA TRP A 28 2.22 13.98 3.61
C TRP A 28 1.48 15.32 3.70
N HIS A 29 0.70 15.53 4.76
CA HIS A 29 -0.11 16.73 4.98
C HIS A 29 0.23 17.33 6.35
N ARG A 30 0.47 18.64 6.39
CA ARG A 30 0.64 19.44 7.60
C ARG A 30 -0.45 20.50 7.64
N SER A 31 -1.12 20.57 8.79
CA SER A 31 -2.19 21.52 9.03
C SER A 31 -1.80 22.58 10.05
N THR A 32 -2.08 23.83 9.72
CA THR A 32 -2.03 24.98 10.65
C THR A 32 -3.35 25.73 10.59
N VAL A 33 -3.69 26.47 11.64
CA VAL A 33 -4.88 27.32 11.71
C VAL A 33 -4.42 28.74 11.95
N SER A 34 -4.81 29.66 11.06
CA SER A 34 -4.52 31.08 11.20
C SER A 34 -5.62 31.79 11.98
N THR A 35 -5.24 32.62 12.96
CA THR A 35 -6.18 33.42 13.75
C THR A 35 -6.78 34.59 12.96
N THR A 36 -6.08 35.11 11.97
CA THR A 36 -6.47 36.32 11.21
C THR A 36 -6.37 36.17 9.69
N GLY A 37 -5.77 35.08 9.20
CA GLY A 37 -5.48 34.90 7.78
C GLY A 37 -6.51 34.09 7.00
N THR A 38 -6.41 34.18 5.68
CA THR A 38 -7.18 33.40 4.72
C THR A 38 -6.62 31.97 4.61
N GLN A 39 -7.48 31.03 4.23
CA GLN A 39 -7.05 29.67 3.90
C GLN A 39 -6.02 29.69 2.77
N SER A 40 -4.92 28.95 2.92
CA SER A 40 -3.89 28.84 1.89
C SER A 40 -3.34 27.43 1.84
N ILE A 41 -3.02 26.96 0.63
CA ILE A 41 -2.47 25.61 0.41
C ILE A 41 -1.15 25.78 -0.34
N ARG A 42 -0.09 25.17 0.17
CA ARG A 42 1.22 25.09 -0.48
C ARG A 42 1.57 23.64 -0.74
N ILE A 43 1.82 23.30 -2.01
CA ILE A 43 2.15 21.94 -2.43
C ILE A 43 3.58 21.92 -2.95
N ARG A 44 4.42 21.03 -2.40
CA ARG A 44 5.80 20.78 -2.88
C ARG A 44 6.09 19.29 -2.85
N ASP A 45 6.45 18.71 -3.99
CA ASP A 45 6.84 17.30 -4.13
C ASP A 45 5.87 16.28 -3.48
N GLY A 46 4.56 16.57 -3.55
CA GLY A 46 3.51 15.72 -2.96
C GLY A 46 3.28 15.94 -1.46
N TYR A 47 4.08 16.77 -0.80
CA TYR A 47 3.82 17.31 0.53
C TYR A 47 2.91 18.53 0.46
N VAL A 48 1.94 18.60 1.36
CA VAL A 48 0.93 19.66 1.41
C VAL A 48 1.03 20.35 2.77
N ASP A 49 1.22 21.66 2.73
CA ASP A 49 1.16 22.54 3.90
C ASP A 49 -0.08 23.42 3.75
N GLU A 50 -1.10 23.14 4.55
CA GLU A 50 -2.40 23.82 4.51
C GLU A 50 -2.61 24.68 5.75
N VAL A 51 -2.92 25.94 5.52
CA VAL A 51 -3.36 26.90 6.53
C VAL A 51 -4.87 26.99 6.45
N PHE A 52 -5.55 26.54 7.50
CA PHE A 52 -7.00 26.65 7.67
C PHE A 52 -7.39 27.98 8.35
N ARG A 53 -8.65 28.37 8.15
CA ARG A 53 -9.23 29.53 8.85
C ARG A 53 -9.54 29.18 10.30
N THR A 54 -9.60 30.20 11.18
CA THR A 54 -9.91 30.06 12.61
C THR A 54 -11.14 29.19 12.94
N GLN A 55 -12.17 29.23 12.10
CA GLN A 55 -13.40 28.42 12.27
C GLN A 55 -13.17 26.89 12.21
N TYR A 56 -12.04 26.45 11.67
CA TYR A 56 -11.65 25.04 11.61
C TYR A 56 -10.78 24.62 12.80
N TRP A 57 -10.60 25.50 13.80
CA TRP A 57 -9.90 25.15 15.02
C TRP A 57 -10.58 23.94 15.67
N PRO A 58 -9.87 22.81 15.84
CA PRO A 58 -10.50 21.58 16.33
C PRO A 58 -10.94 21.66 17.78
N GLY A 59 -10.25 22.46 18.61
CA GLY A 59 -10.43 22.50 20.05
C GLY A 59 -9.08 22.42 20.75
N GLU A 60 -9.08 22.21 22.06
CA GLU A 60 -7.84 22.12 22.86
C GLU A 60 -7.51 20.67 23.29
N THR A 61 -8.40 19.71 23.00
CA THR A 61 -8.24 18.31 23.42
C THR A 61 -7.43 17.49 22.42
N LEU A 62 -6.69 16.47 22.89
CA LEU A 62 -5.96 15.57 21.98
C LEU A 62 -6.91 14.84 21.03
N GLY A 63 -8.10 14.46 21.51
CA GLY A 63 -9.10 13.77 20.70
C GLY A 63 -9.62 14.62 19.54
N ASP A 64 -9.89 15.91 19.76
CA ASP A 64 -10.36 16.80 18.69
C ASP A 64 -9.28 16.99 17.61
N HIS A 65 -8.01 17.14 18.01
CA HIS A 65 -6.88 17.18 17.07
C HIS A 65 -6.70 15.84 16.33
N LEU A 66 -6.96 14.71 16.97
CA LEU A 66 -6.88 13.40 16.33
C LEU A 66 -8.00 13.20 15.30
N GLU A 67 -9.22 13.61 15.61
CA GLU A 67 -10.34 13.62 14.67
C GLU A 67 -10.06 14.54 13.47
N PHE A 68 -9.52 15.73 13.75
CA PHE A 68 -9.09 16.65 12.70
C PHE A 68 -8.03 16.02 11.79
N ALA A 69 -7.04 15.35 12.36
CA ALA A 69 -5.99 14.68 11.61
C ALA A 69 -6.55 13.60 10.67
N LEU A 70 -7.46 12.75 11.16
CA LEU A 70 -8.08 11.71 10.32
C LEU A 70 -8.99 12.28 9.22
N LYS A 71 -9.50 13.49 9.40
CA LYS A 71 -10.38 14.17 8.45
C LYS A 71 -9.61 14.90 7.35
N TYR A 72 -8.54 15.61 7.70
CA TYR A 72 -7.81 16.51 6.79
C TYR A 72 -6.40 16.01 6.48
N ASP A 73 -5.66 15.52 7.48
CA ASP A 73 -4.28 15.04 7.30
C ASP A 73 -4.18 13.60 6.75
N GLY A 74 -5.30 12.87 6.77
CA GLY A 74 -5.38 11.49 6.34
C GLY A 74 -4.96 10.46 7.40
N VAL A 75 -4.86 9.20 6.99
CA VAL A 75 -4.52 8.09 7.89
C VAL A 75 -3.05 7.75 7.74
N ASN A 76 -2.31 7.82 8.84
CA ASN A 76 -0.93 7.38 8.93
C ASN A 76 -0.79 6.41 10.12
N LEU A 77 -0.79 5.11 9.85
CA LEU A 77 -0.80 4.09 10.92
C LEU A 77 0.47 4.12 11.78
N ALA A 78 1.63 4.44 11.19
CA ALA A 78 2.87 4.55 11.94
C ALA A 78 2.82 5.70 12.94
N LEU A 79 2.28 6.84 12.51
CA LEU A 79 2.11 7.99 13.37
C LEU A 79 1.04 7.75 14.44
N LEU A 80 -0.10 7.17 14.07
CA LEU A 80 -1.15 6.77 15.02
C LEU A 80 -0.62 5.82 16.09
N ALA A 81 0.18 4.81 15.72
CA ALA A 81 0.79 3.88 16.67
C ALA A 81 1.67 4.62 17.69
N LYS A 82 2.48 5.59 17.24
CA LYS A 82 3.32 6.42 18.12
C LYS A 82 2.53 7.41 18.98
N ILE A 83 1.42 7.93 18.48
CA ILE A 83 0.52 8.76 19.27
C ILE A 83 -0.10 7.91 20.38
N PHE A 84 -0.66 6.75 20.05
CA PHE A 84 -1.31 5.87 21.05
C PHE A 84 -0.34 5.27 22.07
N GLU A 85 0.94 5.17 21.75
CA GLU A 85 2.00 4.79 22.71
C GLU A 85 2.21 5.86 23.80
N LYS A 86 2.03 7.15 23.46
CA LYS A 86 2.32 8.28 24.35
C LYS A 86 1.09 8.88 25.04
N VAL A 87 -0.11 8.71 24.46
CA VAL A 87 -1.34 9.26 25.01
C VAL A 87 -1.92 8.32 26.09
N PRO A 88 -2.33 8.84 27.27
CA PRO A 88 -3.02 8.04 28.29
C PRO A 88 -4.28 7.36 27.75
N THR A 89 -4.53 6.14 28.23
CA THR A 89 -5.66 5.33 27.74
C THR A 89 -6.99 5.94 28.15
N GLU A 90 -7.00 6.60 29.30
CA GLU A 90 -8.14 7.30 29.90
C GLU A 90 -8.60 8.45 29.02
N GLU A 91 -7.67 9.26 28.50
CA GLU A 91 -7.98 10.42 27.66
C GLU A 91 -8.64 10.00 26.33
N ILE A 92 -8.13 8.93 25.71
CA ILE A 92 -8.75 8.34 24.51
C ILE A 92 -10.13 7.75 24.85
N THR A 93 -10.26 7.09 26.00
CA THR A 93 -11.53 6.48 26.43
C THR A 93 -12.60 7.55 26.68
N GLU A 94 -12.26 8.62 27.38
CA GLU A 94 -13.15 9.75 27.67
C GLU A 94 -13.58 10.43 26.38
N TYR A 95 -12.65 10.69 25.46
CA TYR A 95 -12.97 11.25 24.16
C TYR A 95 -13.94 10.37 23.37
N ILE A 96 -13.71 9.05 23.32
CA ILE A 96 -14.61 8.13 22.62
C ILE A 96 -16.01 8.11 23.26
N ARG A 97 -16.08 8.12 24.60
CA ARG A 97 -17.35 8.18 25.34
C ARG A 97 -18.11 9.50 25.13
N SER A 98 -17.41 10.60 24.85
CA SER A 98 -18.05 11.89 24.58
C SER A 98 -18.83 11.91 23.26
N LYS A 99 -18.35 11.19 22.23
CA LYS A 99 -18.91 11.20 20.87
C LYS A 99 -18.98 9.78 20.26
N PRO A 100 -19.67 8.81 20.88
CA PRO A 100 -19.57 7.39 20.51
C PRO A 100 -20.08 7.06 19.11
N THR A 101 -21.03 7.84 18.59
CA THR A 101 -21.63 7.63 17.25
C THR A 101 -20.81 8.27 16.11
N GLY A 102 -19.82 9.11 16.43
CA GLY A 102 -19.02 9.86 15.47
C GLY A 102 -18.27 8.94 14.49
N LYS A 103 -18.25 9.31 13.20
CA LYS A 103 -17.53 8.56 12.15
C LYS A 103 -16.04 8.45 12.51
N TYR A 104 -15.41 9.57 12.86
CA TYR A 104 -13.98 9.62 13.18
C TYR A 104 -13.67 9.04 14.55
N THR A 105 -14.53 9.27 15.54
CA THR A 105 -14.39 8.67 16.88
C THR A 105 -14.36 7.14 16.82
N ARG A 106 -15.26 6.53 16.04
CA ARG A 106 -15.24 5.08 15.83
C ARG A 106 -13.96 4.62 15.16
N ARG A 107 -13.45 5.36 14.18
CA ARG A 107 -12.17 5.04 13.50
C ARG A 107 -11.00 5.12 14.46
N ILE A 108 -10.96 6.15 15.31
CA ILE A 108 -9.96 6.30 16.38
C ILE A 108 -10.02 5.09 17.31
N TRP A 109 -11.22 4.72 17.76
CA TRP A 109 -11.41 3.56 18.64
C TRP A 109 -10.90 2.27 17.99
N PHE A 110 -11.29 2.00 16.74
CA PHE A 110 -10.82 0.84 16.00
C PHE A 110 -9.29 0.84 15.82
N PHE A 111 -8.70 1.96 15.39
CA PHE A 111 -7.26 2.04 15.18
C PHE A 111 -6.47 1.90 16.49
N TYR A 112 -6.99 2.42 17.60
CA TYR A 112 -6.39 2.23 18.91
C TYR A 112 -6.33 0.74 19.27
N GLU A 113 -7.46 0.05 19.27
CA GLU A 113 -7.50 -1.38 19.63
C GLU A 113 -6.70 -2.23 18.63
N PHE A 114 -6.76 -1.91 17.33
CA PHE A 114 -6.03 -2.63 16.28
C PHE A 114 -4.50 -2.48 16.38
N LEU A 115 -3.99 -1.27 16.65
CA LEU A 115 -2.55 -1.02 16.69
C LEU A 115 -1.94 -1.43 18.04
N THR A 116 -2.64 -1.15 19.14
CA THR A 116 -2.12 -1.39 20.49
C THR A 116 -2.43 -2.78 21.03
N ASP A 117 -3.43 -3.49 20.48
CA ASP A 117 -3.97 -4.75 21.01
C ASP A 117 -4.60 -4.64 22.40
N LYS A 118 -4.86 -3.40 22.84
CA LYS A 118 -5.48 -3.12 24.13
C LYS A 118 -6.94 -2.79 23.90
N ARG A 119 -7.81 -3.61 24.48
CA ARG A 119 -9.25 -3.37 24.46
C ARG A 119 -9.59 -2.26 25.44
N LEU A 120 -10.25 -1.20 24.96
CA LEU A 120 -10.67 -0.09 25.82
C LEU A 120 -11.85 -0.52 26.70
N PRO A 121 -12.00 0.05 27.91
CA PRO A 121 -13.14 -0.23 28.80
C PRO A 121 -14.41 0.51 28.33
N ILE A 122 -14.85 0.20 27.10
CA ILE A 122 -15.99 0.78 26.40
C ILE A 122 -16.89 -0.37 25.96
N ASN A 123 -18.21 -0.20 26.10
CA ASN A 123 -19.19 -1.20 25.67
C ASN A 123 -19.26 -1.27 24.14
N ASP A 124 -19.53 -2.46 23.62
CA ASP A 124 -19.69 -2.67 22.18
C ASP A 124 -20.87 -1.85 21.63
N MET A 125 -20.71 -1.30 20.42
CA MET A 125 -21.76 -0.53 19.78
C MET A 125 -22.88 -1.41 19.22
N THR A 126 -24.08 -1.23 19.78
CA THR A 126 -25.28 -1.97 19.37
C THR A 126 -26.01 -1.35 18.18
N THR A 127 -25.80 -0.06 17.90
CA THR A 127 -26.54 0.71 16.88
C THR A 127 -25.62 1.46 15.91
N GLY A 128 -26.10 1.67 14.67
CA GLY A 128 -25.42 2.49 13.65
C GLY A 128 -25.02 1.73 12.37
N ASN A 129 -24.58 2.46 11.35
CA ASN A 129 -24.09 1.86 10.11
C ASN A 129 -22.61 1.49 10.22
N TYR A 130 -22.20 0.47 9.48
CA TYR A 130 -20.78 0.16 9.33
C TYR A 130 -20.07 1.26 8.54
N VAL A 131 -18.86 1.61 8.98
CA VAL A 131 -17.99 2.59 8.31
C VAL A 131 -16.66 1.94 7.99
N ASP A 132 -16.10 2.23 6.82
CA ASP A 132 -14.78 1.74 6.45
C ASP A 132 -13.66 2.37 7.29
N ALA A 133 -12.66 1.57 7.66
CA ALA A 133 -11.47 2.05 8.38
C ALA A 133 -10.69 3.07 7.53
N LEU A 134 -10.50 2.77 6.24
CA LEU A 134 -9.94 3.66 5.23
C LEU A 134 -11.01 4.05 4.21
N GLU A 135 -11.05 5.32 3.82
CA GLU A 135 -11.98 5.78 2.80
C GLU A 135 -11.55 5.25 1.42
N SER A 136 -12.34 4.38 0.80
CA SER A 136 -12.01 3.69 -0.45
C SER A 136 -11.83 4.65 -1.64
N LYS A 137 -12.33 5.89 -1.53
CA LYS A 137 -12.09 6.97 -2.49
C LYS A 137 -10.64 7.48 -2.45
N ASP A 138 -10.06 7.58 -1.26
CA ASP A 138 -8.76 8.22 -1.04
C ASP A 138 -7.62 7.20 -0.89
N TYR A 139 -7.94 5.93 -0.61
CA TYR A 139 -6.96 4.86 -0.39
C TYR A 139 -7.27 3.63 -1.24
N TYR A 140 -6.24 2.83 -1.49
CA TYR A 140 -6.41 1.45 -1.96
C TYR A 140 -6.75 0.56 -0.77
N THR A 141 -7.86 -0.16 -0.89
CA THR A 141 -8.48 -0.92 0.21
C THR A 141 -8.92 -2.30 -0.28
N VAL A 142 -9.14 -3.21 0.65
CA VAL A 142 -9.71 -4.53 0.34
C VAL A 142 -11.21 -4.39 0.14
N GLU A 143 -11.74 -4.89 -0.98
CA GLU A 143 -13.18 -4.80 -1.30
C GLU A 143 -14.08 -5.51 -0.29
N LYS A 144 -13.63 -6.67 0.25
CA LYS A 144 -14.32 -7.46 1.26
C LYS A 144 -13.57 -7.43 2.59
N GLY A 145 -13.61 -6.29 3.25
CA GLY A 145 -13.00 -6.11 4.57
C GLY A 145 -13.70 -6.91 5.68
N GLU A 146 -12.95 -7.23 6.73
CA GLU A 146 -13.49 -7.92 7.92
C GLU A 146 -14.32 -6.95 8.76
N ARG A 147 -15.50 -7.36 9.21
CA ARG A 147 -16.35 -6.51 10.05
C ARG A 147 -15.93 -6.63 11.50
N SER A 148 -15.66 -5.49 12.13
CA SER A 148 -15.51 -5.36 13.59
C SER A 148 -16.84 -4.88 14.18
N PRO A 149 -17.67 -5.77 14.78
CA PRO A 149 -19.01 -5.40 15.26
C PRO A 149 -18.95 -4.40 16.42
N ARG A 150 -17.97 -4.58 17.31
CA ARG A 150 -17.71 -3.72 18.48
C ARG A 150 -17.62 -2.25 18.12
N HIS A 151 -16.86 -1.93 17.07
CA HIS A 151 -16.64 -0.56 16.59
C HIS A 151 -17.65 -0.13 15.52
N ARG A 152 -18.38 -1.10 14.95
CA ARG A 152 -19.14 -0.98 13.69
C ARG A 152 -18.26 -0.42 12.57
N ILE A 153 -17.08 -1.02 12.40
CA ILE A 153 -16.13 -0.65 11.35
C ILE A 153 -15.83 -1.85 10.46
N VAL A 154 -15.70 -1.59 9.17
CA VAL A 154 -15.16 -2.56 8.21
C VAL A 154 -13.65 -2.34 8.15
N ASN A 155 -12.90 -3.33 8.63
CA ASN A 155 -11.46 -3.41 8.46
C ASN A 155 -11.14 -3.74 7.00
N ASN A 156 -10.99 -2.70 6.18
CA ASN A 156 -10.64 -2.78 4.77
C ASN A 156 -9.14 -2.50 4.51
N LEU A 157 -8.31 -2.73 5.53
CA LEU A 157 -6.85 -2.59 5.48
C LEU A 157 -6.20 -3.66 4.59
N LEU A 158 -5.08 -3.33 3.94
CA LEU A 158 -4.36 -4.22 3.01
C LEU A 158 -3.51 -5.31 3.70
N GLY A 159 -3.49 -5.34 5.03
CA GLY A 159 -2.65 -6.25 5.78
C GLY A 159 -3.09 -6.42 7.23
N THR A 160 -2.22 -7.04 8.01
CA THR A 160 -2.45 -7.31 9.43
C THR A 160 -1.76 -6.25 10.28
N ARG A 161 -1.98 -6.28 11.60
CA ARG A 161 -1.29 -5.40 12.56
C ARG A 161 0.25 -5.44 12.40
N ALA A 162 0.81 -6.61 12.10
CA ALA A 162 2.26 -6.78 11.95
C ALA A 162 2.81 -6.04 10.72
N PHE A 163 2.01 -5.97 9.65
CA PHE A 163 2.38 -5.28 8.42
C PHE A 163 1.13 -4.84 7.67
N CYS A 164 0.82 -3.54 7.77
CA CYS A 164 -0.33 -2.93 7.11
C CYS A 164 0.11 -1.72 6.28
N PRO A 165 0.44 -1.91 4.99
CA PRO A 165 0.76 -0.79 4.12
C PRO A 165 -0.50 0.05 3.85
N VAL A 166 -0.36 1.37 3.92
CA VAL A 166 -1.42 2.32 3.54
C VAL A 166 -0.99 3.04 2.27
N VAL A 167 -1.74 2.82 1.19
CA VAL A 167 -1.45 3.42 -0.12
C VAL A 167 -2.54 4.42 -0.46
N ARG A 168 -2.18 5.71 -0.50
CA ARG A 168 -3.08 6.79 -0.89
C ARG A 168 -3.22 6.86 -2.41
N LYS A 169 -4.44 7.01 -2.90
CA LYS A 169 -4.74 7.31 -4.30
C LYS A 169 -4.33 8.75 -4.59
N THR A 170 -3.22 8.91 -5.31
CA THR A 170 -2.78 10.21 -5.81
C THR A 170 -3.24 10.38 -7.24
N LYS A 171 -3.32 11.63 -7.73
CA LYS A 171 -3.70 11.91 -9.13
C LYS A 171 -2.85 11.10 -10.12
N LYS A 172 -1.54 11.01 -9.87
CA LYS A 172 -0.59 10.21 -10.67
C LYS A 172 -0.95 8.72 -10.68
N LEU A 173 -1.31 8.15 -9.53
CA LEU A 173 -1.71 6.74 -9.46
C LEU A 173 -3.05 6.51 -10.15
N SER A 174 -4.02 7.42 -9.98
CA SER A 174 -5.32 7.32 -10.65
C SER A 174 -5.20 7.40 -12.17
N GLU A 175 -4.29 8.22 -12.70
CA GLU A 175 -3.98 8.29 -14.14
C GLU A 175 -3.32 7.02 -14.67
N LEU A 176 -2.47 6.37 -13.86
CA LEU A 176 -1.86 5.08 -14.23
C LEU A 176 -2.87 3.93 -14.18
N ASP A 177 -3.80 3.98 -13.22
CA ASP A 177 -4.87 2.98 -13.07
C ASP A 177 -5.82 3.02 -14.29
N SER A 178 -6.15 4.22 -14.77
CA SER A 178 -6.99 4.39 -15.96
C SER A 178 -6.32 3.95 -17.27
N ALA A 179 -4.99 3.81 -17.29
CA ALA A 179 -4.26 3.30 -18.45
C ALA A 179 -4.54 1.81 -18.72
N ALA A 180 -5.25 1.12 -17.82
CA ALA A 180 -5.71 -0.27 -17.96
C ALA A 180 -4.59 -1.20 -18.47
N LEU A 181 -3.39 -1.04 -17.89
CA LEU A 181 -2.17 -1.71 -18.37
C LEU A 181 -2.34 -3.22 -18.46
N LYS A 182 -3.08 -3.82 -17.52
CA LYS A 182 -3.43 -5.24 -17.56
C LYS A 182 -4.11 -5.63 -18.87
N LYS A 183 -5.15 -4.90 -19.28
CA LYS A 183 -5.88 -5.17 -20.51
C LYS A 183 -4.99 -5.01 -21.74
N ARG A 184 -4.17 -3.96 -21.78
CA ARG A 184 -3.20 -3.76 -22.87
C ARG A 184 -2.17 -4.89 -22.94
N CYS A 185 -1.68 -5.36 -21.79
CA CYS A 185 -0.79 -6.51 -21.73
C CYS A 185 -1.49 -7.78 -22.23
N GLU A 186 -2.75 -8.01 -21.85
CA GLU A 186 -3.56 -9.14 -22.34
C GLU A 186 -3.77 -9.06 -23.86
N GLU A 187 -4.07 -7.88 -24.41
CA GLU A 187 -4.19 -7.65 -25.86
C GLU A 187 -2.88 -7.94 -26.61
N ILE A 188 -1.74 -7.50 -26.06
CA ILE A 188 -0.42 -7.80 -26.64
C ILE A 188 -0.16 -9.31 -26.58
N VAL A 189 -0.38 -9.95 -25.44
CA VAL A 189 -0.11 -11.39 -25.26
C VAL A 189 -1.02 -12.23 -26.17
N THR A 190 -2.29 -11.87 -26.32
CA THR A 190 -3.24 -12.61 -27.16
C THR A 190 -2.97 -12.42 -28.66
N ALA A 191 -2.30 -11.34 -29.07
CA ALA A 191 -1.93 -11.09 -30.47
C ALA A 191 -0.81 -12.03 -31.00
N TYR A 192 -0.06 -12.71 -30.14
CA TYR A 192 1.05 -13.58 -30.55
C TYR A 192 0.80 -15.07 -30.28
N PRO A 193 1.29 -15.97 -31.15
CA PRO A 193 1.20 -17.41 -30.89
C PRO A 193 1.90 -17.80 -29.58
N PRO A 194 1.27 -18.64 -28.73
CA PRO A 194 1.83 -19.03 -27.42
C PRO A 194 3.24 -19.62 -27.49
N GLY A 195 3.55 -20.38 -28.54
CA GLY A 195 4.88 -20.97 -28.75
C GLY A 195 5.99 -19.95 -29.03
N LEU A 196 5.66 -18.79 -29.61
CA LEU A 196 6.61 -17.69 -29.83
C LEU A 196 6.87 -16.92 -28.54
N LEU A 197 5.80 -16.64 -27.78
CA LEU A 197 5.90 -16.02 -26.45
C LEU A 197 6.74 -16.86 -25.49
N ARG A 198 6.53 -18.19 -25.45
CA ARG A 198 7.32 -19.09 -24.60
C ARG A 198 8.81 -19.05 -24.93
N ARG A 199 9.16 -19.00 -26.22
CA ARG A 199 10.56 -18.88 -26.67
C ARG A 199 11.16 -17.53 -26.29
N ALA A 200 10.44 -16.43 -26.51
CA ALA A 200 10.88 -15.10 -26.13
C ALA A 200 11.09 -14.97 -24.61
N LEU A 201 10.16 -15.46 -23.80
CA LEU A 201 10.29 -15.51 -22.34
C LEU A 201 11.49 -16.36 -21.93
N SER A 202 11.67 -17.55 -22.50
CA SER A 202 12.82 -18.41 -22.20
C SER A 202 14.14 -17.73 -22.53
N TYR A 203 14.23 -17.04 -23.66
CA TYR A 203 15.42 -16.27 -24.04
C TYR A 203 15.67 -15.09 -23.09
N LEU A 204 14.64 -14.32 -22.72
CA LEU A 204 14.74 -13.21 -21.78
C LEU A 204 15.20 -13.68 -20.40
N TYR A 205 14.59 -14.74 -19.87
CA TYR A 205 15.01 -15.34 -18.59
C TYR A 205 16.44 -15.86 -18.64
N ASN A 206 16.85 -16.53 -19.72
CA ASN A 206 18.23 -16.98 -19.92
C ASN A 206 19.21 -15.81 -19.94
N LYS A 207 18.87 -14.72 -20.63
CA LYS A 207 19.72 -13.52 -20.74
C LYS A 207 19.85 -12.79 -19.40
N GLU A 208 18.74 -12.60 -18.67
CA GLU A 208 18.74 -12.00 -17.34
C GLU A 208 19.55 -12.84 -16.34
N THR A 209 19.39 -14.16 -16.40
CA THR A 209 20.12 -15.11 -15.56
C THR A 209 21.62 -15.07 -15.86
N LYS A 210 22.00 -15.06 -17.14
CA LYS A 210 23.41 -14.93 -17.56
C LYS A 210 24.02 -13.60 -17.13
N SER A 211 23.29 -12.50 -17.28
CA SER A 211 23.69 -11.17 -16.82
C SER A 211 23.86 -11.12 -15.30
N SER A 212 22.99 -11.78 -14.54
CA SER A 212 23.11 -11.86 -13.07
C SER A 212 24.33 -12.66 -12.63
N PHE A 213 24.62 -13.78 -13.30
CA PHE A 213 25.82 -14.58 -13.04
C PHE A 213 27.13 -13.89 -13.46
N GLU A 214 27.08 -13.06 -14.51
CA GLU A 214 28.22 -12.24 -14.94
C GLU A 214 28.54 -11.12 -13.93
N ILE A 215 27.52 -10.55 -13.27
CA ILE A 215 27.70 -9.58 -12.17
C ILE A 215 28.32 -10.25 -10.93
N GLU A 216 27.92 -11.49 -10.62
CA GLU A 216 28.46 -12.27 -9.49
C GLU A 216 29.82 -12.95 -9.79
N ARG A 217 30.39 -12.79 -11.00
CA ARG A 217 31.64 -13.43 -11.46
C ARG A 217 31.67 -14.95 -11.31
N VAL A 218 30.52 -15.62 -11.32
CA VAL A 218 30.44 -17.08 -11.31
C VAL A 218 30.34 -17.58 -12.74
N LYS A 219 31.39 -18.21 -13.26
CA LYS A 219 31.36 -18.89 -14.57
C LYS A 219 30.52 -20.16 -14.46
N SER A 220 29.24 -20.11 -14.83
CA SER A 220 28.38 -21.29 -14.91
C SER A 220 28.32 -21.84 -16.35
N THR A 221 28.55 -23.14 -16.50
CA THR A 221 28.40 -23.90 -17.76
C THR A 221 26.93 -23.91 -18.19
N SER A 222 26.65 -23.72 -19.49
CA SER A 222 25.28 -23.48 -20.01
C SER A 222 24.25 -24.54 -19.62
N SER A 223 24.69 -25.78 -19.34
CA SER A 223 23.83 -26.88 -18.88
C SER A 223 23.15 -26.66 -17.53
N ARG A 224 23.72 -25.83 -16.64
CA ARG A 224 23.10 -25.49 -15.35
C ARG A 224 22.05 -24.38 -15.45
N ILE A 225 22.08 -23.55 -16.49
CA ILE A 225 21.11 -22.45 -16.62
C ILE A 225 19.75 -23.00 -17.06
N GLU A 226 19.73 -24.02 -17.92
CA GLU A 226 18.51 -24.63 -18.45
C GLU A 226 17.70 -25.42 -17.39
N THR A 227 18.35 -26.01 -16.38
CA THR A 227 17.67 -26.77 -15.32
C THR A 227 17.02 -25.86 -14.25
N PHE A 228 17.54 -24.65 -14.05
CA PHE A 228 17.08 -23.73 -13.00
C PHE A 228 15.90 -22.84 -13.41
N ILE A 229 15.70 -22.62 -14.71
CA ILE A 229 14.63 -21.75 -15.24
C ILE A 229 13.22 -22.32 -14.97
N PRO A 230 12.93 -23.62 -15.19
CA PRO A 230 11.61 -24.19 -14.90
C PRO A 230 11.22 -24.07 -13.42
N GLN A 231 12.16 -24.30 -12.51
CA GLN A 231 11.93 -24.24 -11.06
C GLN A 231 11.57 -22.84 -10.55
N ARG A 232 12.05 -21.78 -11.22
CA ARG A 232 11.75 -20.39 -10.85
C ARG A 232 10.40 -19.92 -11.38
N SER A 233 9.98 -20.41 -12.57
CA SER A 233 8.63 -20.15 -13.07
C SER A 233 7.54 -20.80 -12.21
N GLU A 234 7.81 -21.96 -11.61
CA GLU A 234 6.87 -22.68 -10.74
C GLU A 234 6.77 -22.05 -9.34
N ARG A 235 7.88 -21.57 -8.77
CA ARG A 235 7.89 -21.00 -7.39
C ARG A 235 7.33 -19.58 -7.28
N LYS A 236 7.26 -18.80 -8.37
CA LYS A 236 6.73 -17.42 -8.35
C LYS A 236 5.20 -17.33 -8.44
N GLY A 237 4.47 -18.44 -8.37
CA GLY A 237 3.01 -18.42 -8.33
C GLY A 237 2.36 -17.90 -9.63
N THR A 238 3.08 -17.94 -10.76
CA THR A 238 2.43 -17.85 -12.07
C THR A 238 1.71 -19.17 -12.32
N ILE A 239 0.52 -19.29 -11.73
CA ILE A 239 -0.49 -20.21 -12.22
C ILE A 239 -0.66 -19.88 -13.70
N MET A 240 -0.28 -20.84 -14.53
CA MET A 240 -0.60 -20.91 -15.94
C MET A 240 -2.11 -20.70 -16.11
N MET A 241 -2.54 -19.46 -16.32
CA MET A 241 -3.92 -19.15 -16.69
C MET A 241 -4.07 -19.32 -18.21
N VAL A 242 -3.78 -20.53 -18.69
CA VAL A 242 -4.40 -21.16 -19.87
C VAL A 242 -4.30 -22.66 -19.61
N PRO A 243 -5.41 -23.40 -19.38
CA PRO A 243 -5.33 -24.85 -19.37
C PRO A 243 -4.92 -25.27 -20.79
N LEU A 244 -3.79 -25.97 -20.91
CA LEU A 244 -3.42 -26.61 -22.17
C LEU A 244 -4.56 -27.59 -22.53
N PRO A 245 -5.10 -27.55 -23.76
CA PRO A 245 -6.03 -28.57 -24.23
C PRO A 245 -5.41 -29.96 -24.05
N SER A 246 -6.23 -30.93 -23.65
CA SER A 246 -5.85 -32.31 -23.33
C SER A 246 -5.17 -33.09 -24.45
N GLU A 247 -5.03 -32.51 -25.65
CA GLU A 247 -4.47 -33.12 -26.86
C GLU A 247 -2.94 -33.09 -26.93
N CYS A 248 -2.26 -32.47 -25.96
CA CYS A 248 -0.79 -32.44 -25.87
C CYS A 248 -0.21 -33.48 -24.90
N ARG A 249 -0.85 -34.64 -24.70
CA ARG A 249 -0.19 -35.82 -24.12
C ARG A 249 0.27 -36.74 -25.24
N GLU A 250 1.59 -36.78 -25.39
CA GLU A 250 2.39 -37.72 -26.18
C GLU A 250 2.24 -37.66 -27.70
N SER A 251 3.18 -36.96 -28.34
CA SER A 251 3.66 -37.37 -29.66
C SER A 251 5.18 -37.50 -29.64
N LYS A 252 5.66 -38.76 -29.59
CA LYS A 252 7.05 -39.12 -29.84
C LYS A 252 7.32 -38.94 -31.34
N VAL A 253 7.69 -37.73 -31.76
CA VAL A 253 8.26 -37.54 -33.11
C VAL A 253 9.73 -37.12 -32.94
N ARG A 254 10.64 -38.04 -33.26
CA ARG A 254 12.08 -37.74 -33.40
C ARG A 254 12.30 -37.03 -34.73
N TYR A 255 12.81 -35.80 -34.68
CA TYR A 255 13.35 -35.13 -35.87
C TYR A 255 14.83 -35.51 -36.05
N PRO A 256 15.30 -35.79 -37.28
CA PRO A 256 16.70 -36.06 -37.55
C PRO A 256 17.50 -34.75 -37.57
N VAL A 257 18.68 -34.76 -36.94
CA VAL A 257 19.67 -33.67 -37.00
C VAL A 257 20.41 -33.70 -38.34
N PRO A 258 20.46 -32.60 -39.10
CA PRO A 258 21.29 -32.53 -40.28
C PRO A 258 22.67 -31.92 -39.92
N TRP A 259 23.72 -32.53 -40.48
CA TRP A 259 25.10 -32.06 -40.61
C TRP A 259 26.12 -32.41 -39.51
N GLY A 260 27.09 -33.26 -39.92
CA GLY A 260 28.51 -32.99 -39.64
C GLY A 260 29.31 -34.10 -38.94
N GLY A 261 29.67 -35.18 -39.65
CA GLY A 261 30.69 -36.12 -39.20
C GLY A 261 31.43 -36.78 -40.36
N LYS A 262 32.53 -36.17 -40.80
CA LYS A 262 33.51 -36.82 -41.70
C LYS A 262 34.19 -37.95 -40.91
N GLY A 263 33.88 -39.19 -41.25
CA GLY A 263 34.66 -40.37 -40.86
C GLY A 263 35.66 -40.70 -41.97
N GLY A 264 36.96 -40.65 -41.66
CA GLY A 264 38.01 -41.19 -42.52
C GLY A 264 38.03 -42.71 -42.43
N ASN A 265 38.20 -43.38 -43.56
CA ASN A 265 38.58 -44.79 -43.63
C ASN A 265 40.03 -44.88 -44.09
N ALA A 266 40.85 -45.56 -43.30
CA ALA A 266 42.09 -46.18 -43.74
C ALA A 266 42.16 -47.58 -43.10
N SER A 267 41.79 -48.58 -43.89
CA SER A 267 42.36 -49.92 -43.97
C SER A 267 41.82 -50.55 -45.25
#